data_AF-A0A0F6AUV9-F1
#
_entry.id   AF-A0A0F6AUV9-F1
#
_cell.length_a   1.000
_cell.length_b   1.000
_cell.length_c   1.000
_cell.angle_alpha   90.00
_cell.angle_beta   90.00
_cell.angle_gamma   90.00
#
_symmetry.space_group_name_H-M   'P 1'
#
loop_
_entity.id
_entity.type
_entity.pdbx_description
1 polymer ?
#
loop_
_entity_poly.entity_id
_entity_poly.type
_entity_poly.pdbx_seq_one_letter_code
_entity_poly.pdbx_strand_id
1 'polypeptide(L)' 'MVLLTKVLEDRRFIWPAVHAGAVRLSASELALLLDGLDWTRVEKKPVKRPAKTA' A
#
# COMPACT_ATOMS: atom_id res chain seq x y z
N MET A 1 -5.54 -18.44 -2.30
CA MET A 1 -6.32 -17.22 -2.02
C MET A 1 -6.53 -17.15 -0.52
N VAL A 2 -6.24 -16.03 0.13
CA VAL A 2 -6.36 -15.89 1.60
C VAL A 2 -7.33 -14.77 1.93
N LEU A 3 -8.14 -14.97 2.97
CA LEU A 3 -9.03 -13.96 3.53
C LEU A 3 -8.41 -13.47 4.85
N LEU A 4 -8.33 -12.16 5.03
CA LEU A 4 -7.75 -11.52 6.20
C LEU A 4 -8.81 -10.59 6.81
N THR A 5 -8.89 -10.55 8.13
CA THR A 5 -9.73 -9.59 8.86
C THR A 5 -8.88 -8.88 9.91
N LYS A 6 -9.05 -7.57 10.06
CA LYS A 6 -8.34 -6.76 11.05
C LYS A 6 -9.28 -5.69 11.60
N VAL A 7 -9.36 -5.62 12.93
CA VAL A 7 -10.08 -4.54 13.63
C VAL A 7 -9.15 -3.33 13.71
N LEU A 8 -9.63 -2.16 13.30
CA LEU A 8 -8.89 -0.92 13.48
C LEU A 8 -9.42 -0.22 14.73
N GLU A 9 -8.56 -0.06 15.72
CA GLU A 9 -8.97 0.41 17.05
C GLU A 9 -9.19 1.93 17.11
N ASP A 10 -8.54 2.74 16.25
CA ASP A 10 -8.61 4.21 16.36
C ASP A 10 -8.47 4.97 15.04
N ARG A 11 -8.65 4.31 13.88
CA ARG A 11 -8.46 4.98 12.58
C ARG A 11 -9.48 4.57 11.53
N ARG A 12 -9.89 5.56 10.73
CA ARG A 12 -10.72 5.36 9.54
C ARG A 12 -9.93 4.52 8.53
N PHE A 13 -10.46 3.35 8.21
CA PHE A 13 -9.95 2.58 7.09
C PHE A 13 -10.46 3.19 5.79
N ILE A 14 -9.56 3.69 4.95
CA ILE A 14 -9.92 4.19 3.63
C ILE A 14 -9.26 3.27 2.61
N TRP A 15 -10.07 2.60 1.79
CA TRP A 15 -9.54 1.83 0.68
C TRP A 15 -8.96 2.77 -0.39
N PRO A 16 -7.81 2.42 -1.00
CA PRO A 16 -7.30 3.12 -2.17
C PRO A 16 -8.25 3.01 -3.36
N ALA A 17 -8.04 3.88 -4.34
CA ALA A 17 -8.78 3.84 -5.59
C ALA A 17 -8.66 2.45 -6.24
N VAL A 18 -9.81 1.87 -6.55
CA VAL A 18 -9.89 0.60 -7.27
C VAL A 18 -9.62 0.87 -8.75
N HIS A 19 -8.68 0.14 -9.33
CA HIS A 19 -8.37 0.23 -10.75
C HIS A 19 -8.61 -1.13 -11.40
N ALA A 20 -9.49 -1.18 -12.42
CA ALA A 20 -9.88 -2.41 -13.11
C ALA A 20 -10.43 -3.51 -12.17
N GLY A 21 -11.23 -3.11 -11.16
CA GLY A 21 -11.87 -4.05 -10.23
C GLY A 21 -10.96 -4.59 -9.12
N ALA A 22 -9.68 -4.18 -9.07
CA ALA A 22 -8.75 -4.58 -8.02
C ALA A 22 -7.96 -3.37 -7.49
N VAL A 23 -7.55 -3.45 -6.22
CA VAL A 23 -6.56 -2.53 -5.66
C VAL A 23 -5.18 -3.16 -5.84
N ARG A 24 -4.25 -2.44 -6.47
CA ARG A 24 -2.85 -2.86 -6.60
C ARG A 24 -2.01 -2.14 -5.56
N LEU A 25 -1.38 -2.92 -4.67
CA LEU A 25 -0.53 -2.42 -3.60
C LEU A 25 0.86 -3.07 -3.69
N SER A 26 1.89 -2.30 -3.39
CA SER A 26 3.19 -2.84 -3.05
C SER A 26 3.16 -3.49 -1.66
N ALA A 27 4.19 -4.26 -1.33
CA ALA A 27 4.33 -4.84 0.00
C ALA A 27 4.38 -3.78 1.11
N SER A 28 5.01 -2.62 0.85
CA SER A 28 5.07 -1.52 1.83
C SER A 28 3.73 -0.82 1.99
N GLU A 29 2.96 -0.63 0.92
CA GLU A 29 1.62 -0.05 1.00
C GLU A 29 0.66 -0.97 1.77
N LEU A 30 0.76 -2.28 1.56
CA LEU A 30 0.01 -3.27 2.33
C LEU A 30 0.40 -3.24 3.82
N ALA A 31 1.69 -3.17 4.15
CA ALA A 31 2.15 -3.07 5.53
C ALA A 31 1.60 -1.81 6.22
N LEU A 32 1.61 -0.66 5.54
CA LEU A 32 1.08 0.60 6.07
C LEU A 32 -0.43 0.52 6.36
N LEU A 33 -1.19 -0.12 5.46
CA LEU A 33 -2.62 -0.39 5.68
C LEU A 33 -2.84 -1.31 6.88
N LEU A 34 -2.01 -2.35 7.04
CA LEU A 34 -2.08 -3.25 8.18
C LEU A 34 -1.66 -2.58 9.48
N ASP A 35 -0.68 -1.67 9.48
CA ASP A 35 -0.28 -0.91 10.66
C ASP A 35 -1.28 0.23 10.98
N GLY A 36 -2.28 0.44 10.12
CA GLY A 36 -3.26 1.52 10.24
C GLY A 36 -2.64 2.90 10.02
N LEU A 37 -1.43 3.00 9.49
CA LEU A 37 -0.76 4.26 9.16
C LEU A 37 -1.51 4.97 8.02
N ASP A 38 -1.43 6.31 7.98
CA ASP A 38 -2.07 7.10 6.94
C ASP A 38 -1.36 6.86 5.60
N TRP A 39 -1.85 5.85 4.87
CA TRP A 39 -1.28 5.42 3.61
C TRP A 39 -1.46 6.48 2.50
N THR A 40 -2.38 7.46 2.67
CA THR A 40 -2.58 8.55 1.71
C THR A 40 -1.39 9.49 1.61
N ARG A 41 -0.52 9.48 2.62
CA ARG A 41 0.71 10.29 2.69
C ARG A 41 1.95 9.56 2.20
N VAL A 42 1.80 8.33 1.71
CA VAL A 42 2.93 7.50 1.28
C VAL A 42 3.29 7.87 -0.15
N GLU A 43 4.27 8.76 -0.31
CA GLU A 43 4.86 9.01 -1.62
C GLU A 43 5.55 7.74 -2.13
N LYS A 44 5.13 7.26 -3.29
CA LYS A 44 5.86 6.25 -4.06
C LYS A 44 7.19 6.86 -4.48
N LYS A 45 8.25 6.65 -3.69
CA LYS A 45 9.60 7.01 -4.14
C LYS A 45 9.91 6.20 -5.41
N PRO A 46 10.14 6.85 -6.56
CA PRO A 46 10.53 6.13 -7.77
C PRO A 46 11.87 5.47 -7.48
N VAL A 47 11.88 4.13 -7.47
CA VAL A 47 13.11 3.36 -7.36
C VAL A 47 13.92 3.65 -8.62
N LYS A 48 15.04 4.37 -8.47
CA LYS A 48 15.98 4.58 -9.58
C LYS A 48 16.41 3.22 -10.09
N ARG A 49 16.09 2.93 -11.35
CA ARG A 49 16.63 1.73 -12.01
C ARG A 49 18.16 1.84 -11.97
N PRO A 50 18.88 0.81 -11.50
CA PRO A 50 20.33 0.83 -11.52
C PRO A 50 20.79 1.02 -12.97
N ALA A 51 21.59 2.06 -13.22
CA ALA A 51 22.19 2.28 -14.53
C ALA A 51 23.34 1.28 -14.70
N LYS A 52 23.35 0.55 -15.82
CA LYS A 52 24.53 -0.22 -16.22
C LYS A 52 25.64 0.78 -16.53
N THR A 53 26.66 0.82 -15.69
CA THR A 53 27.94 1.46 -16.04
C THR A 53 28.64 0.53 -17.04
N ALA A 54 28.99 1.09 -18.21
CA ALA A 54 29.74 0.40 -19.26
C ALA A 54 31.20 0.16 -18.84
#